data_AF-A0A914FBG2-F1
#
_entry.id   AF-A0A914FBG2-F1
#
_cell.length_a   1.000
_cell.length_b   1.000
_cell.length_c   1.000
_cell.angle_alpha   90.00
_cell.angle_beta   90.00
_cell.angle_gamma   90.00
#
_symmetry.space_group_name_H-M   'P 1'
#
loop_
_entity.id
_entity.type
_entity.pdbx_description
1 polymer ?
#
loop_
_entity_poly.entity_id
_entity_poly.type
_entity_poly.pdbx_seq_one_letter_code
_entity_poly.pdbx_strand_id
1 'polypeptide(L)'
;MIGFKVILFFALISATFAFRRQSVAAQGRLMCGSMPAKGVLVKLFDEDDGPDPDDMLDSGYTDADGRFNLSGDTVEFTNIDPELRVYHSCNNYVNPCNREWIIGIPDKFISSGKTPTKVFDFGTMNLEIELEDEGHDCIH
;
A
#
# COMPACT_ATOMS: atom_id res chain seq x y z
N MET A 1 -0.28 -42.59 24.86
CA MET A 1 -1.06 -42.16 23.68
C MET A 1 -1.98 -40.95 23.93
N ILE A 2 -2.37 -40.65 25.18
CA ILE A 2 -3.19 -39.47 25.51
C ILE A 2 -2.35 -38.17 25.47
N GLY A 3 -1.11 -38.19 25.98
CA GLY A 3 -0.22 -37.01 25.96
C GLY A 3 0.15 -36.51 24.56
N PHE A 4 0.37 -37.41 23.60
CA PHE A 4 0.69 -37.03 22.21
C PHE A 4 -0.49 -36.35 21.50
N LYS A 5 -1.73 -36.81 21.80
CA LYS A 5 -2.95 -36.17 21.29
C LYS A 5 -3.19 -34.79 21.91
N VAL A 6 -2.88 -34.62 23.20
CA VAL A 6 -2.98 -33.31 23.89
C VAL A 6 -1.94 -32.33 23.35
N ILE A 7 -0.70 -32.77 23.13
CA ILE A 7 0.36 -31.93 22.54
C ILE A 7 0.00 -31.50 21.11
N LEU A 8 -0.51 -32.42 20.27
CA LEU A 8 -0.99 -32.06 18.93
C LEU A 8 -2.14 -31.05 18.97
N PHE A 9 -3.06 -31.18 19.93
CA PHE A 9 -4.20 -30.28 20.07
C PHE A 9 -3.76 -28.87 20.50
N PHE A 10 -2.80 -28.75 21.42
CA PHE A 10 -2.21 -27.47 21.80
C PHE A 10 -1.43 -26.82 20.66
N ALA A 11 -0.66 -27.59 19.89
CA ALA A 11 0.08 -27.09 18.72
C ALA A 11 -0.85 -26.53 17.62
N LEU A 12 -1.99 -27.20 17.38
CA LEU A 12 -2.99 -26.75 16.42
C LEU A 12 -3.73 -25.49 16.89
N ILE A 13 -3.99 -25.33 18.20
CA ILE A 13 -4.61 -24.12 18.74
C ILE A 13 -3.64 -22.92 18.63
N SER A 14 -2.35 -23.09 18.93
CA SER A 14 -1.36 -22.01 18.78
C SER A 14 -1.19 -21.52 17.34
N ALA A 15 -1.34 -22.38 16.34
CA ALA A 15 -1.26 -22.00 14.93
C ALA A 15 -2.37 -21.03 14.50
N THR A 16 -3.53 -21.04 15.17
CA THR A 16 -4.64 -20.13 14.86
C THR A 16 -4.45 -18.70 15.36
N PHE A 17 -3.48 -18.46 16.25
CA PHE A 17 -3.17 -17.12 16.78
C PHE A 17 -2.05 -16.40 16.01
N ALA A 18 -1.44 -17.06 15.03
CA ALA A 18 -0.30 -16.52 14.32
C ALA A 18 -0.71 -15.50 13.24
N PHE A 19 -1.82 -15.76 12.56
CA PHE A 19 -2.38 -14.87 11.54
C PHE A 19 -3.09 -13.70 12.21
N ARG A 20 -2.65 -12.49 11.89
CA ARG A 20 -3.20 -11.24 12.41
C ARG A 20 -3.78 -10.44 11.26
N ARG A 21 -5.02 -10.02 11.44
CA ARG A 21 -5.64 -9.01 10.59
C ARG A 21 -4.96 -7.68 10.84
N GLN A 22 -4.48 -7.04 9.78
CA GLN A 22 -3.83 -5.74 9.83
C GLN A 22 -4.45 -4.83 8.78
N SER A 23 -4.38 -3.52 9.00
CA SER A 23 -4.95 -2.54 8.09
C SER A 23 -4.12 -1.26 8.07
N VAL A 24 -4.17 -0.59 6.93
CA VAL A 24 -3.46 0.66 6.66
C VAL A 24 -4.37 1.61 5.86
N ALA A 25 -4.20 2.90 6.10
CA ALA A 25 -4.86 3.95 5.35
C ALA A 25 -3.84 5.03 5.00
N ALA A 26 -3.96 5.58 3.79
CA ALA A 26 -3.11 6.64 3.30
C ALA A 26 -3.92 7.68 2.53
N GLN A 27 -3.58 8.94 2.73
CA GLN A 27 -4.17 10.07 2.03
C GLN A 27 -3.10 11.04 1.56
N GLY A 28 -3.44 11.87 0.58
CA GLY A 28 -2.53 12.91 0.14
C GLY A 28 -3.11 13.75 -0.98
N ARG A 29 -2.26 14.61 -1.54
CA ARG A 29 -2.57 15.47 -2.69
C ARG A 29 -1.40 15.49 -3.67
N LEU A 30 -1.69 15.27 -4.94
CA LEU A 30 -0.72 15.31 -6.01
C LEU A 30 -0.91 16.56 -6.88
N MET A 31 0.19 17.17 -7.25
CA MET A 31 0.28 18.35 -8.12
C MET A 31 1.15 18.02 -9.33
N CYS A 32 0.93 18.68 -10.45
CA CYS A 32 1.85 18.69 -11.59
C CYS A 32 2.12 20.15 -11.94
N GLY A 33 3.29 20.66 -11.52
CA GLY A 33 3.55 22.09 -11.50
C GLY A 33 2.58 22.82 -10.56
N SER A 34 1.95 23.87 -11.07
CA SER A 34 1.01 24.68 -10.28
C SER A 34 -0.43 24.15 -10.28
N MET A 35 -0.71 23.06 -11.01
CA MET A 35 -2.07 22.53 -11.15
C MET A 35 -2.25 21.24 -10.33
N PRO A 36 -3.44 20.99 -9.78
CA PRO A 36 -3.75 19.68 -9.22
C PRO A 36 -3.63 18.58 -10.26
N ALA A 37 -2.93 17.49 -9.90
CA ALA A 37 -2.80 16.33 -10.77
C ALA A 37 -4.06 15.45 -10.62
N LYS A 38 -5.08 15.74 -11.42
CA LYS A 38 -6.36 15.01 -11.45
C LYS A 38 -6.23 13.71 -12.23
N GLY A 39 -6.91 12.66 -11.75
CA GLY A 39 -7.03 11.39 -12.47
C GLY A 39 -5.74 10.58 -12.49
N VAL A 40 -4.83 10.82 -11.54
CA VAL A 40 -3.63 10.02 -11.33
C VAL A 40 -4.04 8.75 -10.59
N LEU A 41 -3.64 7.59 -11.11
CA LEU A 41 -3.87 6.31 -10.46
C LEU A 41 -2.93 6.17 -9.27
N VAL A 42 -3.51 5.86 -8.11
CA VAL A 42 -2.79 5.54 -6.88
C VAL A 42 -3.25 4.17 -6.42
N LYS A 43 -2.31 3.30 -6.08
CA LYS A 43 -2.58 1.99 -5.51
C LYS A 43 -1.93 1.89 -4.14
N LEU A 44 -2.58 1.18 -3.24
CA LEU A 44 -2.10 0.82 -1.92
C LEU A 44 -1.82 -0.68 -1.95
N PHE A 45 -0.57 -1.06 -1.72
CA PHE A 45 -0.10 -2.45 -1.75
C PHE A 45 0.44 -2.88 -0.40
N ASP A 46 0.35 -4.18 -0.16
CA ASP A 46 1.28 -4.93 0.66
C ASP A 46 2.37 -5.48 -0.25
N GLU A 47 3.63 -5.05 -0.06
CA GLU A 47 4.76 -5.61 -0.79
C GLU A 47 5.42 -6.70 0.08
N ASP A 48 5.21 -7.96 -0.27
CA ASP A 48 5.63 -9.08 0.57
C ASP A 48 6.95 -9.69 0.06
N ASP A 49 8.02 -9.64 0.87
CA ASP A 49 9.25 -10.43 0.65
C ASP A 49 9.09 -11.92 1.08
N GLY A 50 7.87 -12.30 1.50
CA GLY A 50 7.52 -13.56 2.17
C GLY A 50 6.95 -14.69 1.28
N PRO A 51 6.31 -15.71 1.87
CA PRO A 51 5.70 -16.83 1.13
C PRO A 51 4.31 -16.52 0.55
N ASP A 52 3.73 -15.37 0.89
CA ASP A 52 2.42 -14.92 0.41
C ASP A 52 2.62 -13.94 -0.76
N PRO A 53 1.71 -13.92 -1.77
CA PRO A 53 1.86 -13.08 -2.95
C PRO A 53 1.42 -11.63 -2.69
N ASP A 54 2.12 -10.66 -3.29
CA ASP A 54 1.80 -9.22 -3.19
C ASP A 54 0.31 -8.91 -3.35
N ASP A 55 -0.26 -8.27 -2.32
CA ASP A 55 -1.69 -8.01 -2.21
C ASP A 55 -1.98 -6.52 -2.52
N MET A 56 -2.72 -6.28 -3.61
CA MET A 56 -3.30 -4.95 -3.83
C MET A 56 -4.45 -4.73 -2.83
N LEU A 57 -4.21 -3.87 -1.84
CA LEU A 57 -5.14 -3.58 -0.75
C LEU A 57 -6.28 -2.65 -1.18
N ASP A 58 -5.97 -1.60 -1.95
CA ASP A 58 -6.94 -0.65 -2.48
C ASP A 58 -6.37 0.10 -3.70
N SER A 59 -7.24 0.68 -4.53
CA SER A 59 -6.82 1.53 -5.64
C SER A 59 -7.84 2.61 -5.93
N GLY A 60 -7.36 3.76 -6.41
CA GLY A 60 -8.23 4.87 -6.76
C GLY A 60 -7.54 5.90 -7.61
N TYR A 61 -8.32 6.90 -8.04
CA TYR A 61 -7.82 8.01 -8.83
C TYR A 61 -7.91 9.29 -8.03
N THR A 62 -6.92 10.17 -8.19
CA THR A 62 -6.98 11.50 -7.59
C THR A 62 -8.18 12.30 -8.13
N ASP A 63 -8.82 13.04 -7.24
CA ASP A 63 -9.99 13.86 -7.56
C ASP A 63 -9.62 15.16 -8.33
N ALA A 64 -10.60 16.05 -8.53
CA ALA A 64 -10.41 17.32 -9.21
C ALA A 64 -9.42 18.27 -8.51
N ASP A 65 -9.22 18.10 -7.20
CA ASP A 65 -8.26 18.83 -6.39
C ASP A 65 -6.93 18.08 -6.23
N GLY A 66 -6.76 16.95 -6.93
CA GLY A 66 -5.57 16.12 -6.89
C GLY A 66 -5.48 15.25 -5.63
N ARG A 67 -6.56 15.12 -4.85
CA ARG A 67 -6.55 14.40 -3.57
C ARG A 67 -6.87 12.92 -3.78
N PHE A 68 -6.26 12.07 -2.96
CA PHE A 68 -6.61 10.66 -2.83
C PHE A 68 -6.77 10.29 -1.35
N ASN A 69 -7.53 9.23 -1.10
CA ASN A 69 -7.67 8.60 0.22
C ASN A 69 -7.99 7.12 -0.01
N LEU A 70 -7.10 6.25 0.44
CA LEU A 70 -7.14 4.80 0.21
C LEU A 70 -7.01 4.08 1.55
N SER A 71 -7.64 2.92 1.65
CA SER A 71 -7.51 2.07 2.84
C SER A 71 -7.82 0.62 2.53
N GLY A 72 -7.06 -0.30 3.11
CA GLY A 72 -7.33 -1.72 2.99
C GLY A 72 -6.85 -2.51 4.20
N ASP A 73 -7.14 -3.81 4.17
CA ASP A 73 -6.78 -4.76 5.20
C ASP A 73 -6.43 -6.11 4.58
N THR A 74 -5.44 -6.79 5.16
CA THR A 74 -5.13 -8.19 4.84
C THR A 74 -4.86 -8.99 6.13
N VAL A 75 -4.64 -10.28 5.99
CA VAL A 75 -4.37 -11.22 7.09
C VAL A 75 -3.01 -11.86 6.86
N GLU A 76 -2.06 -11.52 7.72
CA GLU A 76 -0.68 -11.97 7.57
C GLU A 76 -0.08 -12.50 8.87
N PHE A 77 1.04 -13.22 8.73
CA PHE A 77 1.80 -13.74 9.85
C PHE A 77 2.72 -12.67 10.49
N THR A 78 3.40 -11.90 9.64
CA THR A 78 4.28 -10.76 9.99
C THR A 78 3.50 -9.44 10.00
N ASN A 79 4.19 -8.32 10.21
CA ASN A 79 3.60 -7.03 9.85
C ASN A 79 3.46 -6.99 8.33
N ILE A 80 2.41 -6.32 7.87
CA ILE A 80 2.28 -5.87 6.49
C ILE A 80 3.40 -4.88 6.17
N ASP A 81 3.81 -4.81 4.91
CA ASP A 81 4.85 -3.92 4.38
C ASP A 81 4.20 -2.91 3.39
N PRO A 82 3.44 -1.94 3.90
CA PRO A 82 2.52 -1.16 3.09
C PRO A 82 3.24 -0.10 2.25
N GLU A 83 2.80 0.08 1.01
CA GLU A 83 3.34 1.11 0.11
C GLU A 83 2.29 1.77 -0.78
N LEU A 84 2.59 2.99 -1.19
CA LEU A 84 1.84 3.71 -2.22
C LEU A 84 2.57 3.59 -3.56
N ARG A 85 1.85 3.14 -4.59
CA ARG A 85 2.28 3.23 -5.98
C ARG A 85 1.52 4.32 -6.71
N VAL A 86 2.24 5.30 -7.27
CA VAL A 86 1.67 6.45 -7.97
C VAL A 86 2.06 6.39 -9.44
N TYR A 87 1.07 6.34 -10.32
CA TYR A 87 1.26 6.20 -11.76
C TYR A 87 0.83 7.45 -12.49
N HIS A 88 1.80 8.19 -13.05
CA HIS A 88 1.52 9.49 -13.65
C HIS A 88 2.29 9.78 -14.93
N SER A 89 1.76 10.73 -15.70
CA SER A 89 2.38 11.24 -16.92
C SER A 89 2.86 12.69 -16.79
N CYS A 90 2.94 13.23 -15.57
CA CYS A 90 3.51 14.56 -15.34
C CYS A 90 4.95 14.66 -15.89
N ASN A 91 5.20 15.66 -16.75
CA ASN A 91 6.42 15.86 -17.53
C ASN A 91 6.84 14.66 -18.41
N ASN A 92 5.92 13.73 -18.70
CA ASN A 92 6.20 12.53 -19.47
C ASN A 92 5.59 12.59 -20.88
N TYR A 93 6.19 13.43 -21.74
CA TYR A 93 5.61 13.76 -23.05
C TYR A 93 5.92 12.75 -24.17
N VAL A 94 6.92 11.89 -23.97
CA VAL A 94 7.46 11.02 -25.03
C VAL A 94 7.25 9.54 -24.72
N ASN A 95 7.30 9.14 -23.44
CA ASN A 95 7.12 7.74 -23.07
C ASN A 95 5.62 7.42 -22.97
N PRO A 96 5.11 6.40 -23.70
CA PRO A 96 3.72 5.96 -23.58
C PRO A 96 3.40 5.32 -22.23
N CYS A 97 4.41 4.92 -21.46
CA CYS A 97 4.28 4.31 -20.14
C CYS A 97 4.32 5.40 -19.07
N ASN A 98 3.48 5.27 -18.04
CA ASN A 98 3.47 6.21 -16.93
C ASN A 98 4.73 6.05 -16.09
N ARG A 99 5.21 7.15 -15.52
CA ARG A 99 6.20 7.13 -14.44
C ARG A 99 5.56 6.50 -13.20
N GLU A 100 6.33 5.69 -12.47
CA GLU A 100 5.88 4.97 -11.28
C GLU A 100 6.74 5.37 -10.07
N TRP A 101 6.08 5.93 -9.05
CA TRP A 101 6.69 6.09 -7.73
C TRP A 101 6.24 4.96 -6.83
N ILE A 102 7.19 4.37 -6.13
CA ILE A 102 6.96 3.39 -5.07
C ILE A 102 7.41 4.02 -3.75
N ILE A 103 6.49 4.17 -2.79
CA ILE A 103 6.71 4.89 -1.55
C ILE A 103 6.24 4.05 -0.36
N GLY A 104 7.20 3.57 0.43
CA GLY A 104 6.90 2.84 1.66
C GLY A 104 6.18 3.71 2.71
N ILE A 105 5.14 3.14 3.33
CA ILE A 105 4.42 3.71 4.45
C ILE A 105 5.04 3.16 5.75
N PRO A 106 5.50 4.02 6.69
CA PRO A 106 6.13 3.52 7.91
C PRO A 106 5.19 2.65 8.78
N ASP A 107 5.70 1.55 9.33
CA ASP A 107 4.96 0.55 10.13
C ASP A 107 4.12 1.14 11.26
N LYS A 108 4.54 2.29 11.81
CA LYS A 108 3.79 2.98 12.87
C LYS A 108 2.36 3.35 12.45
N PHE A 109 2.05 3.37 11.15
CA PHE A 109 0.70 3.61 10.61
C PHE A 109 -0.13 2.34 10.46
N ILE A 110 0.47 1.16 10.59
CA ILE A 110 -0.25 -0.11 10.63
C ILE A 110 -1.15 -0.17 11.87
N SER A 111 -2.37 -0.66 11.67
CA SER A 111 -3.38 -0.86 12.71
C SER A 111 -3.72 -2.34 12.82
N SER A 112 -3.98 -2.79 14.05
CA SER A 112 -4.51 -4.14 14.27
C SER A 112 -6.01 -4.16 13.99
N GLY A 113 -6.46 -5.21 13.30
CA GLY A 113 -7.85 -5.39 12.91
C GLY A 113 -8.16 -4.81 11.54
N LYS A 114 -9.44 -4.90 11.16
CA LYS A 114 -9.93 -4.61 9.81
C LYS A 114 -9.92 -3.12 9.45
N THR A 115 -10.07 -2.24 10.45
CA THR A 115 -10.26 -0.81 10.20
C THR A 115 -9.04 -0.03 10.67
N PRO A 116 -8.40 0.75 9.78
CA PRO A 116 -7.28 1.61 10.16
C PRO A 116 -7.69 2.59 11.25
N THR A 117 -6.90 2.65 12.32
CA THR A 117 -7.07 3.61 13.43
C THR A 117 -6.19 4.84 13.28
N LYS A 118 -5.25 4.78 12.34
CA LYS A 118 -4.26 5.79 11.99
C LYS A 118 -4.24 5.92 10.48
N VAL A 119 -4.00 7.13 9.99
CA VAL A 119 -3.90 7.43 8.56
C VAL A 119 -2.53 8.04 8.31
N PHE A 120 -1.81 7.51 7.33
CA PHE A 120 -0.59 8.13 6.81
C PHE A 120 -0.97 9.32 5.92
N ASP A 121 -0.60 10.53 6.33
CA ASP A 121 -0.76 11.72 5.51
C ASP A 121 0.52 11.96 4.70
N PHE A 122 0.46 11.64 3.41
CA PHE A 122 1.53 11.84 2.44
C PHE A 122 1.76 13.34 2.13
N GLY A 123 0.86 14.22 2.57
CA GLY A 123 0.95 15.65 2.33
C GLY A 123 0.63 16.03 0.89
N THR A 124 1.20 17.15 0.45
CA THR A 124 1.08 17.62 -0.95
C THR A 124 2.41 17.45 -1.66
N MET A 125 2.41 16.66 -2.73
CA MET A 125 3.61 16.35 -3.51
C MET A 125 3.45 16.81 -4.96
N ASN A 126 4.49 17.40 -5.52
CA ASN A 126 4.54 17.80 -6.92
C ASN A 126 5.26 16.73 -7.74
N LEU A 127 4.57 16.13 -8.71
CA LEU A 127 5.01 15.03 -9.57
C LEU A 127 6.11 15.42 -10.57
N GLU A 128 6.53 16.69 -10.58
CA GLU A 128 7.72 17.13 -11.33
C GLU A 128 9.04 16.65 -10.70
N ILE A 129 9.06 16.27 -9.41
CA ILE A 129 10.23 15.62 -8.82
C ILE A 129 10.49 14.29 -9.51
N GLU A 130 11.77 13.96 -9.69
CA GLU A 130 12.23 12.64 -10.14
C GLU A 130 12.81 11.93 -8.91
N LEU A 131 12.32 10.72 -8.62
CA LEU A 131 12.88 9.86 -7.58
C LEU A 131 14.06 9.08 -8.17
N GLU A 132 15.11 8.83 -7.36
CA GLU A 132 16.31 8.13 -7.84
C GLU A 132 16.00 6.73 -8.40
N ASP A 133 15.04 6.03 -7.78
CA ASP A 133 14.59 4.69 -8.17
C ASP A 133 13.20 4.71 -8.85
N GLU A 134 12.87 5.77 -9.60
CA GLU A 134 11.61 5.87 -10.32
C GLU A 134 11.50 4.85 -11.47
N GLY A 135 10.38 4.12 -11.50
CA GLY A 135 10.05 3.16 -12.53
C GLY A 135 9.23 3.74 -13.68
N HIS A 136 8.93 2.90 -14.67
CA HIS A 136 7.92 3.18 -15.69
C HIS A 136 7.04 1.95 -15.89
N ASP A 137 5.73 2.14 -15.87
CA ASP A 137 4.76 1.07 -16.10
C ASP A 137 3.78 1.42 -17.24
N CYS A 138 3.58 0.43 -18.13
CA CYS A 138 2.80 0.56 -19.37
C CYS A 138 1.47 -0.22 -19.33
N ILE A 139 1.21 -0.96 -18.24
CA ILE A 139 0.22 -2.05 -18.22
C ILE A 139 -0.84 -1.84 -17.14
N HIS A 140 -0.46 -1.28 -15.99
CA HIS A 140 -1.23 -1.00 -14.76
C HIS A 140 -2.31 -2.00 -14.38
#